data_AF-A0A183H6D1-F1
#
_entry.id   AF-A0A183H6D1-F1
#
_cell.length_a   1.000
_cell.length_b   1.000
_cell.length_c   1.000
_cell.angle_alpha   90.00
_cell.angle_beta   90.00
_cell.angle_gamma   90.00
#
_symmetry.space_group_name_H-M   'P 1'
#
loop_
_entity.id
_entity.type
_entity.pdbx_description
1 polymer ?
#
loop_
_entity_poly.entity_id
_entity_poly.type
_entity_poly.pdbx_seq_one_letter_code
_entity_poly.pdbx_strand_id
1 'polypeptide(L)'
;MQHLMLRVDDEKSDSRQQKILAKKTNKPLMERKRRARINKCLFEMKQMLVDDIKYRSPSHYKWEKADILEMSVAYIKQLRCIAAYNKAEQAFSSPDFVDGFSDCMSEMQNYTLLENWTADLREYNNRLRSHLNGRLQLLSKSVMKLDMKCAFLQTNESTELMQ
;
A
#
# COMPACT_ATOMS: atom_id res chain seq x y z
N MET A 1 41.29 -70.10 8.51
CA MET A 1 40.09 -69.24 8.59
C MET A 1 40.40 -67.97 9.37
N GLN A 2 41.24 -67.08 8.84
CA GLN A 2 41.66 -65.87 9.58
C GLN A 2 41.82 -64.62 8.70
N HIS A 3 41.30 -64.63 7.47
CA HIS A 3 41.63 -63.60 6.48
C HIS A 3 40.44 -62.76 5.98
N LEU A 4 39.27 -62.79 6.63
CA LEU A 4 38.06 -62.11 6.12
C LEU A 4 37.26 -61.34 7.18
N MET A 5 37.93 -60.53 8.01
CA MET A 5 37.25 -59.73 9.05
C MET A 5 37.77 -58.29 9.21
N LEU A 6 38.31 -57.66 8.16
CA LEU A 6 38.86 -56.29 8.23
C LEU A 6 38.38 -55.33 7.13
N ARG A 7 37.13 -55.43 6.64
CA ARG A 7 36.65 -54.54 5.56
C ARG A 7 35.26 -53.91 5.73
N VAL A 8 34.60 -54.06 6.88
CA VAL A 8 33.21 -53.56 7.05
C VAL A 8 33.11 -52.30 7.92
N ASP A 9 34.14 -51.95 8.70
CA ASP A 9 34.06 -50.83 9.65
C ASP A 9 34.58 -49.47 9.13
N ASP A 10 35.28 -49.44 7.98
CA ASP A 10 35.88 -48.22 7.43
C ASP A 10 34.89 -47.39 6.58
N GLU A 11 34.09 -48.04 5.71
CA GLU A 11 33.13 -47.34 4.83
C GLU A 11 31.96 -46.67 5.59
N LYS A 12 31.54 -47.25 6.72
CA LYS A 12 30.44 -46.71 7.54
C LYS A 12 30.87 -45.47 8.34
N SER A 13 32.17 -45.34 8.60
CA SER A 13 32.80 -44.19 9.26
C SER A 13 32.90 -43.00 8.29
N ASP A 14 33.39 -43.23 7.07
CA ASP A 14 33.59 -42.19 6.06
C ASP A 14 32.27 -41.57 5.56
N SER A 15 31.22 -42.40 5.39
CA SER A 15 29.88 -41.92 5.02
C SER A 15 29.19 -41.07 6.11
N ARG A 16 29.52 -41.29 7.39
CA ARG A 16 29.04 -40.48 8.52
C ARG A 16 29.87 -39.19 8.64
N GLN A 17 31.18 -39.27 8.44
CA GLN A 17 32.10 -38.13 8.38
C GLN A 17 31.73 -37.18 7.23
N GLN A 18 31.48 -37.70 6.02
CA GLN A 18 31.05 -36.92 4.85
C GLN A 18 29.68 -36.26 5.07
N LYS A 19 28.72 -36.93 5.70
CA LYS A 19 27.43 -36.31 6.06
C LYS A 19 27.60 -35.18 7.09
N ILE A 20 28.52 -35.31 8.04
CA ILE A 20 28.80 -34.27 9.04
C ILE A 20 29.52 -33.09 8.41
N LEU A 21 30.51 -33.33 7.55
CA LEU A 21 31.23 -32.30 6.79
C LEU A 21 30.30 -31.57 5.83
N ALA A 22 29.46 -32.27 5.08
CA ALA A 22 28.43 -31.68 4.23
C ALA A 22 27.40 -30.87 5.02
N LYS A 23 26.99 -31.31 6.23
CA LYS A 23 26.15 -30.50 7.12
C LYS A 23 26.89 -29.28 7.68
N LYS A 24 28.19 -29.40 7.97
CA LYS A 24 29.04 -28.31 8.46
C LYS A 24 29.37 -27.27 7.38
N THR A 25 29.41 -27.65 6.10
CA THR A 25 29.67 -26.73 4.98
C THR A 25 28.38 -26.18 4.35
N ASN A 26 27.29 -26.95 4.30
CA ASN A 26 26.02 -26.47 3.78
C ASN A 26 25.37 -25.42 4.69
N LYS A 27 25.48 -25.55 6.02
CA LYS A 27 24.96 -24.53 6.95
C LYS A 27 25.53 -23.12 6.70
N PRO A 28 26.87 -22.91 6.62
CA PRO A 28 27.43 -21.59 6.32
C PRO A 28 27.13 -21.13 4.89
N LEU A 29 27.02 -22.04 3.91
CA LEU A 29 26.59 -21.69 2.55
C LEU A 29 25.14 -21.19 2.52
N MET A 30 24.24 -21.87 3.23
CA MET A 30 22.83 -21.48 3.34
C MET A 30 22.67 -20.16 4.07
N GLU A 31 23.45 -19.91 5.12
CA GLU A 31 23.46 -18.62 5.81
C GLU A 31 24.01 -17.51 4.91
N ARG A 32 25.05 -17.76 4.11
CA ARG A 32 25.54 -16.81 3.10
C ARG A 32 24.45 -16.46 2.08
N LYS A 33 23.71 -17.46 1.58
CA LYS A 33 22.57 -17.25 0.67
C LYS A 33 21.45 -16.46 1.35
N ARG A 34 21.14 -16.76 2.62
CA ARG A 34 20.14 -16.01 3.41
C ARG A 34 20.54 -14.55 3.57
N ARG A 35 21.80 -14.27 3.95
CA ARG A 35 22.34 -12.91 4.11
C ARG A 35 22.31 -12.13 2.81
N ALA A 36 22.65 -12.77 1.68
CA ALA A 36 22.56 -12.14 0.36
C ALA A 36 21.12 -11.72 0.03
N ARG A 37 20.12 -12.57 0.29
CA ARG A 37 18.71 -12.22 0.09
C ARG A 37 18.28 -11.04 0.97
N ILE A 38 18.64 -11.05 2.25
CA ILE A 38 18.30 -9.96 3.18
C ILE A 38 18.89 -8.63 2.71
N ASN A 39 20.17 -8.62 2.33
CA ASN A 39 20.83 -7.41 1.86
C ASN A 39 20.22 -6.91 0.54
N LYS A 40 19.81 -7.82 -0.37
CA LYS A 40 19.11 -7.44 -1.60
C LYS A 40 17.80 -6.71 -1.29
N CYS A 41 16.95 -7.30 -0.44
CA CYS A 41 15.67 -6.67 -0.06
C CYS A 41 15.87 -5.33 0.66
N LEU A 42 16.87 -5.22 1.55
CA LEU A 42 17.17 -3.94 2.21
C LEU A 42 17.63 -2.86 1.22
N PHE A 43 18.37 -3.23 0.18
CA PHE A 43 18.79 -2.31 -0.88
C PHE A 43 17.60 -1.83 -1.71
N GLU A 44 16.75 -2.74 -2.18
CA GLU A 44 15.52 -2.41 -2.92
C GLU A 44 14.61 -1.50 -2.10
N MET A 45 14.42 -1.83 -0.81
CA MET A 45 13.62 -1.03 0.12
C MET A 45 14.19 0.38 0.31
N LYS A 46 15.52 0.53 0.41
CA LYS A 46 16.18 1.83 0.44
C LYS A 46 15.91 2.63 -0.85
N GLN A 47 15.99 2.01 -2.03
CA GLN A 47 15.73 2.72 -3.29
C GLN A 47 14.31 3.28 -3.33
N MET A 48 13.30 2.44 -3.06
CA MET A 48 11.89 2.87 -3.03
C MET A 48 11.66 4.01 -2.04
N LEU A 49 12.20 3.88 -0.82
CA LEU A 49 12.10 4.94 0.18
C LEU A 49 12.81 6.23 -0.24
N VAL A 50 14.00 6.14 -0.84
CA VAL A 50 14.74 7.33 -1.26
C VAL A 50 14.01 8.04 -2.40
N ASP A 51 13.42 7.30 -3.35
CA ASP A 51 12.65 7.87 -4.45
C ASP A 51 11.38 8.59 -3.99
N ASP A 52 10.69 8.06 -2.99
CA ASP A 52 9.45 8.64 -2.46
C ASP A 52 9.70 9.75 -1.41
N ILE A 53 10.84 9.70 -0.68
CA ILE A 53 11.19 10.61 0.43
C ILE A 53 12.16 11.72 -0.01
N LYS A 54 12.48 11.86 -1.31
CA LYS A 54 13.45 12.84 -1.91
C LYS A 54 13.38 14.27 -1.36
N TYR A 55 12.27 14.68 -0.76
CA TYR A 55 12.05 16.01 -0.21
C TYR A 55 12.57 16.25 1.23
N ARG A 56 13.07 15.24 1.97
CA ARG A 56 13.38 15.41 3.40
C ARG A 56 14.85 15.53 3.82
N SER A 57 15.85 15.04 3.06
CA SER A 57 17.27 15.29 3.43
C SER A 57 18.29 14.94 2.33
N PRO A 58 19.30 15.77 2.04
CA PRO A 58 20.28 15.50 0.98
C PRO A 58 21.30 14.37 1.26
N SER A 59 21.22 13.64 2.38
CA SER A 59 22.21 12.61 2.80
C SER A 59 21.69 11.15 2.77
N HIS A 60 20.87 10.81 1.77
CA HIS A 60 20.27 9.46 1.66
C HIS A 60 21.26 8.33 1.35
N TYR A 61 22.47 8.63 0.86
CA TYR A 61 23.46 7.61 0.52
C TYR A 61 23.95 6.83 1.75
N LYS A 62 23.82 7.39 2.97
CA LYS A 62 24.40 6.83 4.20
C LYS A 62 23.43 6.07 5.12
N TRP A 63 22.19 5.80 4.70
CA TRP A 63 21.27 5.06 5.57
C TRP A 63 21.83 3.70 6.00
N GLU A 64 21.91 3.53 7.31
CA GLU A 64 22.29 2.27 7.95
C GLU A 64 21.11 1.29 7.95
N LYS A 65 21.35 0.03 8.30
CA LYS A 65 20.29 -0.99 8.32
C LYS A 65 19.16 -0.64 9.29
N ALA A 66 19.48 0.02 10.41
CA ALA A 66 18.48 0.48 11.37
C ALA A 66 17.61 1.60 10.76
N ASP A 67 18.23 2.60 10.11
CA ASP A 67 17.53 3.71 9.46
C ASP A 67 16.57 3.21 8.37
N ILE A 68 17.02 2.28 7.51
CA ILE A 68 16.16 1.71 6.46
C ILE A 68 14.91 1.09 7.09
N LEU A 69 15.07 0.31 8.17
CA LEU A 69 13.94 -0.34 8.84
C LEU A 69 13.00 0.68 9.51
N GLU A 70 13.54 1.69 10.18
CA GLU A 70 12.75 2.73 10.83
C GLU A 70 11.97 3.56 9.81
N MET A 71 12.63 4.00 8.74
CA MET A 71 12.00 4.74 7.65
C MET A 71 10.94 3.92 6.94
N SER A 72 11.15 2.61 6.74
CA SER A 72 10.12 1.72 6.20
C SER A 72 8.87 1.66 7.07
N VAL A 73 9.03 1.54 8.39
CA VAL A 73 7.88 1.50 9.30
C VAL A 73 7.11 2.81 9.28
N ALA A 74 7.83 3.94 9.29
CA ALA A 74 7.20 5.26 9.17
C ALA A 74 6.45 5.40 7.84
N TYR A 75 7.07 4.98 6.74
CA TYR A 75 6.48 5.04 5.40
C TYR A 75 5.23 4.15 5.27
N ILE A 76 5.28 2.92 5.76
CA ILE A 76 4.11 2.01 5.75
C ILE A 76 2.96 2.61 6.58
N LYS A 77 3.23 3.19 7.75
CA LYS A 77 2.20 3.87 8.55
C LYS A 77 1.58 5.03 7.77
N GLN A 78 2.41 5.84 7.10
CA GLN A 78 1.94 6.93 6.26
C GLN A 78 1.06 6.43 5.10
N LEU A 79 1.49 5.37 4.40
CA LEU A 79 0.70 4.75 3.33
C LEU A 79 -0.65 4.24 3.82
N ARG A 80 -0.72 3.63 5.01
CA ARG A 80 -1.99 3.18 5.61
C ARG A 80 -2.91 4.36 5.95
N CYS A 81 -2.37 5.47 6.46
CA CYS A 81 -3.16 6.68 6.69
C CYS A 81 -3.71 7.26 5.39
N ILE A 82 -2.88 7.34 4.34
CA ILE A 82 -3.31 7.82 3.02
C ILE A 82 -4.38 6.90 2.42
N ALA A 83 -4.19 5.57 2.51
CA ALA A 83 -5.18 4.61 2.04
C ALA A 83 -6.52 4.72 2.79
N ALA A 84 -6.49 4.91 4.11
CA ALA A 84 -7.69 5.13 4.91
C ALA A 84 -8.40 6.44 4.53
N TYR A 85 -7.64 7.53 4.33
CA TYR A 85 -8.17 8.80 3.84
C TYR A 85 -8.83 8.64 2.46
N ASN A 86 -8.15 8.00 1.51
CA ASN A 86 -8.69 7.77 0.17
C ASN A 86 -9.95 6.89 0.19
N LYS A 87 -10.02 5.91 1.12
CA LYS A 87 -11.22 5.08 1.28
C LYS A 87 -12.41 5.90 1.82
N ALA A 88 -12.15 6.82 2.75
CA ALA A 88 -13.17 7.75 3.22
C ALA A 88 -13.60 8.71 2.10
N GLU A 89 -12.66 9.26 1.34
CA GLU A 89 -12.94 10.13 0.20
C GLU A 89 -13.76 9.41 -0.90
N GLN A 90 -13.47 8.13 -1.15
CA GLN A 90 -14.29 7.28 -2.03
C GLN A 90 -15.71 7.09 -1.52
N ALA A 91 -15.91 6.96 -0.21
CA ALA A 91 -17.26 6.83 0.36
C ALA A 91 -18.09 8.11 0.14
N PHE A 92 -17.48 9.30 0.31
CA PHE A 92 -18.13 10.60 0.05
C PHE A 92 -18.22 10.96 -1.44
N SER A 93 -17.45 10.28 -2.27
CA SER A 93 -17.49 10.37 -3.74
C SER A 93 -18.25 9.18 -4.34
N SER A 94 -19.05 8.46 -3.56
CA SER A 94 -19.89 7.40 -4.10
C SER A 94 -21.08 8.01 -4.85
N PRO A 95 -21.52 7.42 -5.97
CA PRO A 95 -22.71 7.88 -6.70
C PRO A 95 -23.93 8.02 -5.78
N ASP A 96 -24.17 7.03 -4.92
CA ASP A 96 -25.28 7.02 -3.95
C ASP A 96 -25.22 8.23 -2.99
N PHE A 97 -24.02 8.61 -2.54
CA PHE A 97 -23.86 9.78 -1.67
C PHE A 97 -24.11 11.09 -2.45
N VAL A 98 -23.61 11.19 -3.69
CA VAL A 98 -23.80 12.35 -4.55
C VAL A 98 -25.28 12.55 -4.90
N ASP A 99 -25.98 11.47 -5.22
CA ASP A 99 -27.41 11.47 -5.50
C ASP A 99 -28.21 11.90 -4.26
N GLY A 100 -27.95 11.29 -3.09
CA GLY A 100 -28.61 11.70 -1.84
C GLY A 100 -28.32 13.16 -1.44
N PHE A 101 -27.12 13.67 -1.73
CA PHE A 101 -26.79 15.08 -1.54
C PHE A 101 -27.60 15.98 -2.49
N SER A 102 -27.74 15.59 -3.76
CA SER A 102 -28.53 16.30 -4.77
C SER A 102 -30.03 16.32 -4.40
N ASP A 103 -30.55 15.21 -3.89
CA ASP A 103 -31.93 15.10 -3.42
C ASP A 103 -32.19 16.03 -2.22
N CYS A 104 -31.30 16.03 -1.23
CA CYS A 104 -31.38 16.95 -0.09
C CYS A 104 -31.37 18.43 -0.52
N MET A 105 -30.55 18.78 -1.52
CA MET A 105 -30.50 20.12 -2.10
C MET A 105 -31.79 20.50 -2.85
N SER A 106 -32.42 19.53 -3.50
CA SER A 106 -33.70 19.71 -4.20
C SER A 106 -34.86 19.89 -3.22
N GLU A 107 -34.88 19.09 -2.16
CA GLU A 107 -35.82 19.25 -1.04
C GLU A 107 -35.68 20.62 -0.39
N MET A 108 -34.45 21.06 -0.09
CA MET A 108 -34.20 22.39 0.47
C MET A 108 -34.76 23.52 -0.42
N GLN A 109 -34.75 23.34 -1.75
CA GLN A 109 -35.39 24.27 -2.68
C GLN A 109 -36.92 24.21 -2.58
N ASN A 110 -37.51 23.02 -2.47
CA ASN A 110 -38.96 22.84 -2.34
C ASN A 110 -39.50 23.47 -1.04
N TYR A 111 -38.78 23.36 0.09
CA TYR A 111 -39.18 24.00 1.35
C TYR A 111 -39.29 25.52 1.26
N THR A 112 -38.39 26.19 0.51
CA THR A 112 -38.47 27.65 0.29
C THR A 112 -39.65 28.11 -0.56
N LEU A 113 -40.34 27.17 -1.23
CA LEU A 113 -41.55 27.42 -2.01
C LEU A 113 -42.83 27.16 -1.21
N LEU A 114 -42.76 26.38 -0.13
CA LEU A 114 -43.90 25.98 0.69
C LEU A 114 -44.22 26.98 1.82
N GLU A 115 -43.24 27.75 2.27
CA GLU A 115 -43.38 28.64 3.41
C GLU A 115 -43.25 30.13 3.05
N ASN A 116 -43.89 30.98 3.84
CA ASN A 116 -43.89 32.45 3.69
C ASN A 116 -42.57 33.05 4.20
N TRP A 117 -41.45 32.70 3.57
CA TRP A 117 -40.12 33.15 3.99
C TRP A 117 -39.95 34.65 3.73
N THR A 118 -39.43 35.37 4.73
CA THR A 118 -38.97 36.75 4.58
C THR A 118 -37.86 36.84 3.53
N ALA A 119 -37.71 38.00 2.87
CA ALA A 119 -36.71 38.22 1.82
C ALA A 119 -35.27 37.87 2.26
N ASP A 120 -34.89 38.25 3.48
CA ASP A 120 -33.54 38.01 4.03
C ASP A 120 -33.23 36.51 4.19
N LEU A 121 -34.20 35.73 4.69
CA LEU A 121 -34.07 34.27 4.82
C LEU A 121 -33.95 33.60 3.45
N ARG A 122 -34.68 34.09 2.45
CA ARG A 122 -34.60 33.59 1.07
C ARG A 122 -33.23 33.88 0.46
N GLU A 123 -32.66 35.06 0.70
CA GLU A 123 -31.32 35.42 0.27
C GLU A 123 -30.25 34.55 0.94
N TYR A 124 -30.34 34.36 2.27
CA TYR A 124 -29.43 33.49 3.01
C TYR A 124 -29.48 32.04 2.49
N ASN A 125 -30.68 31.50 2.27
CA ASN A 125 -30.86 30.17 1.71
C ASN A 125 -30.26 30.05 0.31
N ASN A 126 -30.49 31.03 -0.57
CA ASN A 126 -29.89 31.05 -1.91
C ASN A 126 -28.36 31.05 -1.87
N ARG A 127 -27.75 31.80 -0.94
CA ARG A 127 -26.30 31.82 -0.74
C ARG A 127 -25.77 30.48 -0.23
N LEU A 128 -26.44 29.88 0.76
CA LEU A 128 -26.11 28.55 1.27
C LEU A 128 -26.22 27.50 0.17
N ARG A 129 -27.30 27.53 -0.61
CA ARG A 129 -27.55 26.61 -1.73
C ARG A 129 -26.48 26.73 -2.81
N SER A 130 -26.10 27.96 -3.18
CA SER A 130 -25.03 28.21 -4.14
C SER A 130 -23.69 27.62 -3.65
N HIS A 131 -23.38 27.80 -2.37
CA HIS A 131 -22.19 27.20 -1.76
C HIS A 131 -22.21 25.67 -1.82
N LEU A 132 -23.31 25.05 -1.39
CA LEU A 132 -23.46 23.60 -1.35
C LEU A 132 -23.45 22.99 -2.76
N ASN A 133 -24.07 23.64 -3.75
CA ASN A 133 -24.03 23.20 -5.15
C ASN A 133 -22.61 23.28 -5.72
N GLY A 134 -21.84 24.31 -5.34
CA GLY A 134 -20.41 24.39 -5.66
C GLY A 134 -19.59 23.23 -5.06
N ARG A 135 -19.96 22.74 -3.87
CA ARG A 135 -19.33 21.55 -3.27
C ARG A 135 -19.75 20.25 -3.94
N LEU A 136 -21.03 20.10 -4.31
CA LEU A 136 -21.54 18.95 -5.05
C LEU A 136 -20.80 18.75 -6.39
N GLN A 137 -20.51 19.84 -7.11
CA GLN A 137 -19.72 19.82 -8.35
C GLN A 137 -18.28 19.33 -8.14
N LEU A 138 -17.69 19.59 -6.97
CA LEU A 138 -16.35 19.07 -6.64
C LEU A 138 -16.40 17.58 -6.34
N LEU A 139 -17.43 17.11 -5.64
CA LEU A 139 -17.67 15.70 -5.35
C LEU A 139 -17.93 14.90 -6.65
N SER A 140 -18.77 15.41 -7.55
CA SER A 140 -19.02 14.79 -8.86
C SER A 140 -17.74 14.65 -9.70
N LYS A 141 -16.86 15.66 -9.67
CA LYS A 141 -15.55 15.60 -10.35
C LYS A 141 -14.57 14.62 -9.70
N SER A 142 -14.62 14.41 -8.38
CA SER A 142 -13.79 13.41 -7.71
C SER A 142 -14.27 11.98 -7.99
N VAL A 143 -15.58 11.75 -8.07
CA VAL A 143 -16.17 10.45 -8.48
C VAL A 143 -15.61 10.00 -9.83
N MET A 144 -15.71 10.87 -10.85
CA MET A 144 -15.25 10.55 -12.22
C MET A 144 -13.74 10.28 -12.30
N LYS A 145 -12.93 10.93 -11.46
CA LYS A 145 -11.48 10.66 -11.39
C LYS A 145 -11.16 9.33 -10.68
N LEU A 146 -11.96 8.94 -9.68
CA LEU A 146 -11.80 7.69 -8.96
C LEU A 146 -12.16 6.49 -9.85
N ASP A 147 -13.26 6.57 -10.60
CA ASP A 147 -13.66 5.52 -11.55
C ASP A 147 -12.58 5.28 -12.60
N MET A 148 -11.99 6.35 -13.14
CA MET A 148 -10.91 6.24 -14.12
C MET A 148 -9.62 5.64 -13.52
N LYS A 149 -9.33 5.91 -12.23
CA LYS A 149 -8.15 5.37 -11.54
C LYS A 149 -8.36 3.91 -11.13
N CYS A 150 -9.58 3.52 -10.74
CA CYS A 150 -9.96 2.14 -10.49
C CYS A 150 -9.91 1.31 -11.77
N ALA A 151 -10.38 1.84 -12.90
CA ALA A 151 -10.29 1.19 -14.21
C ALA A 151 -8.81 0.92 -14.60
N PHE A 152 -7.91 1.87 -14.35
CA PHE A 152 -6.48 1.70 -14.63
C PHE A 152 -5.80 0.64 -13.74
N LEU A 153 -6.26 0.47 -12.50
CA LEU A 153 -5.74 -0.57 -11.59
C LEU A 153 -6.27 -1.96 -11.99
N GLN A 154 -7.53 -2.07 -12.42
CA GLN A 154 -8.11 -3.34 -12.89
C GLN A 154 -7.49 -3.84 -14.21
N THR A 155 -7.03 -2.94 -15.09
CA THR A 155 -6.33 -3.33 -16.32
C THR A 155 -4.92 -3.87 -16.06
N ASN A 156 -4.26 -3.44 -14.97
CA ASN A 156 -2.90 -3.89 -14.64
C ASN A 156 -2.87 -5.23 -13.86
N GLU A 157 -3.93 -5.59 -13.12
CA GLU A 157 -4.04 -6.91 -12.49
C GLU A 157 -4.37 -8.03 -13.50
N SER A 158 -4.97 -7.69 -14.64
CA SER A 158 -5.36 -8.68 -15.66
C SER A 158 -4.21 -9.11 -16.58
N THR A 159 -3.12 -8.35 -16.66
CA THR A 159 -1.94 -8.68 -17.48
C THR A 159 -0.88 -9.52 -16.78
N GLU A 160 -0.94 -9.70 -15.45
CA GLU A 160 0.01 -10.53 -14.69
C GLU A 160 -0.46 -11.98 -14.46
N LEU A 161 -1.65 -12.37 -14.94
CA LEU A 161 -2.19 -13.74 -14.83
C LEU A 161 -2.01 -14.58 -16.12
N MET A 162 -1.22 -14.12 -17.08
CA MET A 162 -1.00 -14.84 -18.35
C MET A 162 0.47 -14.86 -18.83
N GLN A 163 1.43 -14.92 -17.91
CA GLN A 163 2.82 -15.34 -18.16
C GLN A 163 3.37 -16.13 -16.98
#